data_AF-A0A2E0KLC0-F1
#
_entry.id   AF-A0A2E0KLC0-F1
#
_cell.length_a   1.000
_cell.length_b   1.000
_cell.length_c   1.000
_cell.angle_alpha   90.00
_cell.angle_beta   90.00
_cell.angle_gamma   90.00
#
_symmetry.space_group_name_H-M   'P 1'
#
loop_
_entity.id
_entity.type
_entity.pdbx_description
1 polymer ?
#
loop_
_entity_poly.entity_id
_entity_poly.type
_entity_poly.pdbx_seq_one_letter_code
_entity_poly.pdbx_strand_id
1 'polypeptide(L)'
;LGSDVVGNFAPGKIDGLIGKTFIGNVDKGVFGGVYYFTSTSSLDAYLESELWKGIVAHPNLVNFKTDTYGIAPISDVSNGIASMRKMTNNQDEVTGNSILVVNYELNEMTLEDHAKLGSDVVGNFAPGKIDGLIGKTFIGNVDKGVFGGVYYFTSSSTLDAYLESELWKGIVAHPNLVNFKTDTYGIAPLSVISNGVPIL
;
A
#
# COMPACT_ATOMS: atom_id res chain seq x y z
N LEU A 1 17.58 -11.58 -2.13
CA LEU A 1 18.13 -10.40 -2.83
C LEU A 1 19.17 -9.78 -1.90
N GLY A 2 20.43 -9.67 -2.32
CA GLY A 2 21.52 -9.13 -1.49
C GLY A 2 21.37 -7.63 -1.22
N SER A 3 22.18 -7.11 -0.29
CA SER A 3 22.29 -5.68 0.06
C SER A 3 22.42 -4.76 -1.17
N ASP A 4 23.08 -5.25 -2.22
CA ASP A 4 23.38 -4.49 -3.43
C ASP A 4 22.13 -4.14 -4.26
N VAL A 5 21.07 -4.96 -4.17
CA VAL A 5 19.80 -4.68 -4.86
C VAL A 5 18.97 -3.66 -4.09
N VAL A 6 19.07 -3.64 -2.76
CA VAL A 6 18.32 -2.69 -1.90
C VAL A 6 18.83 -1.27 -2.10
N GLY A 7 20.15 -1.09 -2.27
CA GLY A 7 20.77 0.20 -2.53
C GLY A 7 20.27 0.90 -3.80
N ASN A 8 19.79 0.15 -4.80
CA ASN A 8 19.18 0.73 -6.00
C ASN A 8 17.85 1.43 -5.73
N PHE A 9 17.23 1.16 -4.58
CA PHE A 9 15.98 1.80 -4.18
C PHE A 9 16.19 3.03 -3.32
N ALA A 10 17.43 3.36 -2.91
CA ALA A 10 17.71 4.54 -2.11
C ALA A 10 17.15 5.82 -2.75
N PRO A 11 16.82 6.85 -1.95
CA PRO A 11 16.21 8.09 -2.44
C PRO A 11 16.96 8.68 -3.64
N GLY A 12 16.23 8.99 -4.72
CA GLY A 12 16.78 9.60 -5.94
C GLY A 12 17.50 8.66 -6.90
N LYS A 13 17.58 7.35 -6.63
CA LYS A 13 18.20 6.37 -7.55
C LYS A 13 17.29 5.90 -8.68
N ILE A 14 15.98 5.89 -8.46
CA ILE A 14 14.97 5.54 -9.45
C ILE A 14 14.13 6.78 -9.69
N ASP A 15 14.05 7.21 -10.95
CA ASP A 15 13.30 8.40 -11.30
C ASP A 15 11.82 8.26 -10.91
N GLY A 16 11.29 9.32 -10.30
CA GLY A 16 9.93 9.38 -9.79
C GLY A 16 9.57 8.41 -8.65
N LEU A 17 10.48 7.57 -8.13
CA LEU A 17 10.16 6.71 -6.97
C LEU A 17 10.12 7.55 -5.68
N ILE A 18 8.95 7.63 -5.06
CA ILE A 18 8.69 8.38 -3.81
C ILE A 18 8.75 7.48 -2.58
N GLY A 19 8.46 6.19 -2.73
CA GLY A 19 8.42 5.28 -1.59
C GLY A 19 8.50 3.84 -2.03
N LYS A 20 9.28 3.07 -1.28
CA LYS A 20 9.28 1.61 -1.38
C LYS A 20 9.26 1.00 0.01
N THR A 21 8.27 0.15 0.24
CA THR A 21 8.23 -0.70 1.42
C THR A 21 8.38 -2.15 0.99
N PHE A 22 9.35 -2.87 1.55
CA PHE A 22 9.47 -4.31 1.35
C PHE A 22 8.55 -5.02 2.33
N ILE A 23 7.77 -5.97 1.83
CA ILE A 23 6.70 -6.62 2.58
C ILE A 23 6.84 -8.13 2.52
N GLY A 24 6.35 -8.81 3.56
CA GLY A 24 6.36 -10.25 3.63
C GLY A 24 5.28 -10.82 4.53
N ASN A 25 4.74 -11.96 4.12
CA ASN A 25 3.96 -12.87 4.94
C ASN A 25 4.74 -14.18 5.01
N VAL A 26 5.49 -14.37 6.10
CA VAL A 26 6.42 -15.49 6.28
C VAL A 26 5.68 -16.82 6.26
N ASP A 27 4.52 -16.89 6.92
CA ASP A 27 3.72 -18.11 7.02
C ASP A 27 3.19 -18.58 5.66
N LYS A 28 2.81 -17.63 4.80
CA LYS A 28 2.35 -17.92 3.43
C LYS A 28 3.49 -18.03 2.41
N GLY A 29 4.72 -17.70 2.79
CA GLY A 29 5.86 -17.61 1.88
C GLY A 29 5.67 -16.56 0.77
N VAL A 30 4.89 -15.50 1.04
CA VAL A 30 4.60 -14.44 0.06
C VAL A 30 5.41 -13.20 0.40
N PHE A 31 6.22 -12.72 -0.55
CA PHE A 31 7.08 -11.56 -0.37
C PHE A 31 6.94 -10.61 -1.56
N GLY A 32 7.16 -9.32 -1.32
CA GLY A 32 7.02 -8.32 -2.37
C GLY A 32 7.41 -6.93 -1.92
N GLY A 33 6.81 -5.93 -2.57
CA GLY A 33 6.96 -4.54 -2.19
C GLY A 33 5.77 -3.69 -2.58
N VAL A 34 5.52 -2.64 -1.81
CA VAL A 34 4.62 -1.54 -2.16
C VAL A 34 5.47 -0.39 -2.68
N TYR A 35 5.12 0.13 -3.86
CA TYR A 35 5.86 1.18 -4.54
C TYR A 35 4.95 2.39 -4.79
N TYR A 36 5.48 3.58 -4.59
CA TYR A 36 4.81 4.85 -4.86
C TYR A 36 5.64 5.66 -5.85
N PHE A 37 5.02 6.08 -6.95
CA PHE A 37 5.65 6.89 -7.98
C PHE A 37 4.97 8.26 -8.11
N THR A 38 5.71 9.26 -8.56
CA THR A 38 5.20 10.62 -8.86
C THR A 38 4.23 10.65 -10.03
N SER A 39 4.34 9.71 -10.96
CA SER A 39 3.53 9.66 -12.17
C SER A 39 3.44 8.25 -12.74
N THR A 40 2.40 8.01 -13.54
CA THR A 40 2.28 6.78 -14.34
C THR A 40 3.48 6.61 -15.28
N SER A 41 3.95 7.69 -15.92
CA SER A 41 5.13 7.62 -16.80
C SER A 41 6.41 7.16 -16.09
N SER A 42 6.64 7.59 -14.84
CA SER A 42 7.80 7.15 -14.06
C SER A 42 7.67 5.69 -13.61
N LEU A 43 6.45 5.27 -13.26
CA LEU A 43 6.15 3.86 -12.98
C LEU A 43 6.40 2.98 -14.21
N ASP A 44 5.87 3.35 -15.37
CA ASP A 44 6.02 2.60 -16.62
C ASP A 44 7.50 2.50 -17.01
N ALA A 45 8.24 3.61 -16.96
CA ALA A 45 9.69 3.62 -17.22
C ALA A 45 10.46 2.70 -16.26
N TYR A 46 10.07 2.64 -14.97
CA TYR A 46 10.65 1.71 -14.01
C TYR A 46 10.33 0.25 -14.37
N LEU A 47 9.08 -0.06 -14.72
CA LEU A 47 8.66 -1.41 -15.12
C LEU A 47 9.31 -1.88 -16.43
N GLU A 48 9.76 -0.97 -17.28
CA GLU A 48 10.52 -1.28 -18.50
C GLU A 48 12.04 -1.34 -18.29
N SER A 49 12.53 -0.93 -17.11
CA SER A 49 13.96 -0.84 -16.81
C SER A 49 14.63 -2.22 -16.70
N GLU A 50 15.94 -2.25 -16.99
CA GLU A 50 16.75 -3.47 -16.82
C GLU A 50 16.85 -3.90 -15.35
N LEU A 51 16.79 -2.96 -14.41
CA LEU A 51 16.71 -3.26 -12.98
C LEU A 51 15.46 -4.09 -12.66
N TRP A 52 14.29 -3.65 -13.13
CA TRP A 52 13.04 -4.36 -12.90
C TRP A 52 13.03 -5.72 -13.60
N LYS A 53 13.39 -5.77 -14.88
CA LYS A 53 13.50 -7.03 -15.64
C LYS A 53 14.43 -8.03 -14.95
N GLY A 54 15.56 -7.56 -14.43
CA GLY A 54 16.51 -8.38 -13.66
C GLY A 54 15.92 -8.92 -12.37
N ILE A 55 15.10 -8.13 -11.65
CA ILE A 55 14.37 -8.61 -10.47
C ILE A 55 13.36 -9.69 -10.86
N VAL A 56 12.53 -9.44 -11.88
CA VAL A 56 11.48 -10.37 -12.33
C VAL A 56 12.08 -11.69 -12.82
N ALA A 57 13.24 -11.65 -13.49
CA ALA A 57 13.92 -12.83 -14.01
C ALA A 57 14.67 -13.65 -12.95
N HIS A 58 14.71 -13.21 -11.68
CA HIS A 58 15.47 -13.89 -10.64
C HIS A 58 14.90 -15.30 -10.38
N PRO A 59 15.70 -16.38 -10.48
CA PRO A 59 15.19 -17.76 -10.50
C PRO A 59 14.47 -18.19 -9.20
N ASN A 60 14.80 -17.55 -8.08
CA ASN A 60 14.14 -17.82 -6.79
C ASN A 60 12.84 -17.01 -6.57
N LEU A 61 12.47 -16.12 -7.49
CA LEU A 61 11.21 -15.37 -7.43
C LEU A 61 10.22 -16.05 -8.37
N VAL A 62 9.32 -16.85 -7.79
CA VAL A 62 8.28 -17.57 -8.52
C VAL A 62 6.92 -16.91 -8.31
N ASN A 63 5.97 -17.18 -9.22
CA ASN A 63 4.61 -16.65 -9.15
C ASN A 63 4.55 -15.11 -9.03
N PHE A 64 5.49 -14.43 -9.67
CA PHE A 64 5.61 -12.98 -9.63
C PHE A 64 4.37 -12.32 -10.25
N LYS A 65 3.76 -11.41 -9.51
CA LYS A 65 2.58 -10.64 -9.95
C LYS A 65 2.76 -9.18 -9.59
N THR A 66 2.20 -8.31 -10.41
CA THR A 66 2.14 -6.88 -10.16
C THR A 66 0.79 -6.31 -10.48
N ASP A 67 0.30 -5.49 -9.57
CA ASP A 67 -0.89 -4.69 -9.75
C ASP A 67 -0.53 -3.22 -9.65
N THR A 68 -1.06 -2.42 -10.58
CA THR A 68 -0.85 -0.98 -10.66
C THR A 68 -2.19 -0.27 -10.46
N TYR A 69 -2.14 0.81 -9.70
CA TYR A 69 -3.32 1.57 -9.30
C TYR A 69 -3.01 3.07 -9.35
N GLY A 70 -4.02 3.86 -9.72
CA GLY A 70 -4.04 5.29 -9.45
C GLY A 70 -4.31 5.55 -7.96
N ILE A 71 -3.88 6.72 -7.49
CA ILE A 71 -4.11 7.19 -6.12
C ILE A 71 -5.20 8.27 -6.17
N ALA A 72 -6.25 8.10 -5.35
CA ALA A 72 -7.33 9.08 -5.29
C ALA A 72 -6.90 10.30 -4.44
N PRO A 73 -7.24 11.55 -4.85
CA PRO A 73 -6.87 12.77 -4.11
C PRO A 73 -7.37 12.81 -2.66
N ILE A 74 -8.49 12.15 -2.36
CA ILE A 74 -9.04 12.02 -1.00
C ILE A 74 -8.04 11.39 -0.02
N SER A 75 -7.03 10.68 -0.51
CA SER A 75 -5.97 10.10 0.31
C SER A 75 -5.23 11.13 1.17
N ASP A 76 -5.23 12.41 0.82
CA ASP A 76 -4.64 13.47 1.65
C ASP A 76 -5.23 13.49 3.07
N VAL A 77 -6.56 13.36 3.17
CA VAL A 77 -7.28 13.40 4.46
C VAL A 77 -6.87 12.25 5.39
N SER A 78 -6.48 11.10 4.84
CA SER A 78 -6.13 9.89 5.59
C SER A 78 -4.62 9.67 5.73
N ASN A 79 -3.81 10.74 5.65
CA ASN A 79 -2.35 10.68 5.61
C ASN A 79 -1.84 9.68 4.56
N GLY A 80 -2.54 9.63 3.43
CA GLY A 80 -2.43 8.61 2.41
C GLY A 80 -1.45 8.95 1.29
N ILE A 81 -1.05 10.21 1.16
CA ILE A 81 -0.12 10.65 0.11
C ILE A 81 1.31 10.38 0.55
N ALA A 82 1.97 9.39 -0.08
CA ALA A 82 3.29 8.92 0.33
C ALA A 82 4.37 10.01 0.39
N SER A 83 4.34 11.01 -0.49
CA SER A 83 5.32 12.12 -0.49
C SER A 83 5.19 13.07 0.69
N MET A 84 4.06 13.06 1.39
CA MET A 84 3.79 13.96 2.52
C MET A 84 3.87 13.27 3.88
N ARG A 85 3.99 11.94 3.89
CA ARG A 85 4.08 11.17 5.13
C ARG A 85 5.41 11.43 5.83
N LYS A 86 5.35 11.44 7.16
CA LYS A 86 6.55 11.34 7.99
C LYS A 86 7.16 9.95 7.83
N MET A 87 8.45 9.91 7.59
CA MET A 87 9.22 8.69 7.37
C MET A 87 10.32 8.57 8.42
N THR A 88 10.70 7.34 8.75
CA THR A 88 11.87 7.05 9.57
C THR A 88 12.80 6.05 8.91
N ASN A 89 14.09 6.20 9.18
CA ASN A 89 15.13 5.23 8.81
C ASN A 89 15.58 4.40 10.04
N ASN A 90 14.92 4.56 11.19
CA ASN A 90 15.22 3.82 12.40
C ASN A 90 14.44 2.51 12.44
N GLN A 91 15.16 1.38 12.47
CA GLN A 91 14.56 0.05 12.50
C GLN A 91 13.71 -0.19 13.76
N ASP A 92 14.13 0.36 14.90
CA ASP A 92 13.46 0.13 16.18
C ASP A 92 12.07 0.80 16.21
N GLU A 93 11.89 1.90 15.47
CA GLU A 93 10.63 2.63 15.38
C GLU A 93 9.57 1.96 14.50
N VAL A 94 9.96 0.96 13.71
CA VAL A 94 9.08 0.32 12.70
C VAL A 94 8.98 -1.18 12.88
N THR A 95 9.60 -1.69 13.94
CA THR A 95 9.53 -3.10 14.31
C THR A 95 8.10 -3.45 14.71
N GLY A 96 7.50 -4.39 13.99
CA GLY A 96 6.11 -4.81 14.20
C GLY A 96 5.09 -4.11 13.28
N ASN A 97 5.47 -3.04 12.57
CA ASN A 97 4.57 -2.37 11.63
C ASN A 97 4.04 -3.35 10.58
N SER A 98 2.77 -3.17 10.24
CA SER A 98 2.04 -4.06 9.36
C SER A 98 1.32 -3.29 8.26
N ILE A 99 1.11 -3.95 7.13
CA ILE A 99 0.40 -3.42 5.98
C ILE A 99 -0.82 -4.29 5.70
N LEU A 100 -1.95 -3.62 5.44
CA LEU A 100 -3.14 -4.24 4.88
C LEU A 100 -3.34 -3.70 3.46
N VAL A 101 -3.47 -4.59 2.49
CA VAL A 101 -3.91 -4.28 1.13
C VAL A 101 -5.33 -4.81 0.98
N VAL A 102 -6.25 -3.92 0.61
CA VAL A 102 -7.65 -4.25 0.35
C VAL A 102 -7.96 -3.97 -1.11
N ASN A 103 -8.58 -4.94 -1.77
CA ASN A 103 -9.19 -4.77 -3.09
C ASN A 103 -10.66 -5.18 -3.05
N TYR A 104 -11.49 -4.49 -3.83
CA TYR A 104 -12.90 -4.82 -4.05
C TYR A 104 -13.32 -4.32 -5.43
N GLU A 105 -14.48 -4.80 -5.89
CA GLU A 105 -15.13 -4.41 -7.13
C GLU A 105 -16.44 -3.67 -6.83
N LEU A 106 -16.96 -2.95 -7.81
CA LEU A 106 -18.24 -2.25 -7.71
C LEU A 106 -19.36 -3.08 -8.32
N ASN A 107 -20.47 -3.22 -7.60
CA ASN A 107 -21.70 -3.83 -8.10
C ASN A 107 -22.82 -2.78 -8.17
N GLU A 108 -23.36 -2.53 -9.36
CA GLU A 108 -24.47 -1.59 -9.58
C GLU A 108 -24.23 -0.18 -8.99
N MET A 109 -22.99 0.32 -9.05
CA MET A 109 -22.59 1.64 -8.55
C MET A 109 -21.77 2.38 -9.61
N THR A 110 -22.07 3.66 -9.82
CA THR A 110 -21.31 4.50 -10.75
C THR A 110 -19.99 4.96 -10.12
N LEU A 111 -19.03 5.38 -10.94
CA LEU A 111 -17.78 5.96 -10.43
C LEU A 111 -18.02 7.27 -9.65
N GLU A 112 -19.04 8.04 -10.02
CA GLU A 112 -19.41 9.26 -9.32
C GLU A 112 -19.97 8.96 -7.92
N ASP A 113 -20.88 7.99 -7.82
CA ASP A 113 -21.41 7.53 -6.53
C ASP A 113 -20.31 6.94 -5.64
N HIS A 114 -19.38 6.19 -6.24
CA HIS A 114 -18.21 5.64 -5.53
C HIS A 114 -17.29 6.75 -5.01
N ALA A 115 -17.01 7.76 -5.82
CA ALA A 115 -16.22 8.92 -5.40
C ALA A 115 -16.92 9.72 -4.29
N LYS A 116 -18.25 9.84 -4.35
CA LYS A 116 -19.06 10.47 -3.30
C LYS A 116 -19.02 9.67 -2.00
N LEU A 117 -19.21 8.36 -2.07
CA LEU A 117 -19.08 7.46 -0.92
C LEU A 117 -17.69 7.59 -0.28
N GLY A 118 -16.63 7.59 -1.10
CA GLY A 118 -15.26 7.80 -0.63
C GLY A 118 -15.10 9.12 0.12
N SER A 119 -15.63 10.21 -0.42
CA SER A 119 -15.59 11.55 0.19
C SER A 119 -16.35 11.62 1.52
N ASP A 120 -17.44 10.86 1.66
CA ASP A 120 -18.24 10.83 2.89
C ASP A 120 -17.56 10.04 4.01
N VAL A 121 -16.80 8.98 3.67
CA VAL A 121 -16.19 8.10 4.67
C VAL A 121 -14.72 8.38 4.94
N VAL A 122 -14.03 9.17 4.09
CA VAL A 122 -12.59 9.42 4.22
C VAL A 122 -12.21 10.00 5.57
N GLY A 123 -13.08 10.84 6.16
CA GLY A 123 -12.87 11.44 7.48
C GLY A 123 -12.74 10.41 8.62
N ASN A 124 -13.27 9.19 8.45
CA ASN A 124 -13.11 8.10 9.42
C ASN A 124 -11.68 7.54 9.45
N PHE A 125 -10.87 7.84 8.42
CA PHE A 125 -9.48 7.40 8.29
C PHE A 125 -8.47 8.53 8.57
N ALA A 126 -8.93 9.69 9.02
CA ALA A 126 -8.04 10.78 9.40
C ALA A 126 -7.10 10.37 10.55
N PRO A 127 -5.90 10.95 10.64
CA PRO A 127 -4.95 10.64 11.72
C PRO A 127 -5.58 10.65 13.11
N GLY A 128 -5.33 9.60 13.89
CA GLY A 128 -5.86 9.44 15.25
C GLY A 128 -7.31 8.98 15.36
N LYS A 129 -8.03 8.73 14.25
CA LYS A 129 -9.41 8.18 14.28
C LYS A 129 -9.47 6.67 14.43
N ILE A 130 -8.45 5.96 13.93
CA ILE A 130 -8.31 4.52 14.04
C ILE A 130 -7.01 4.26 14.78
N ASP A 131 -7.08 3.49 15.86
CA ASP A 131 -5.90 3.19 16.68
C ASP A 131 -4.82 2.49 15.84
N GLY A 132 -3.58 2.95 16.00
CA GLY A 132 -2.43 2.47 15.25
C GLY A 132 -2.42 2.74 13.73
N LEU A 133 -3.44 3.36 13.14
CA LEU A 133 -3.43 3.68 11.70
C LEU A 133 -2.46 4.84 11.43
N ILE A 134 -1.37 4.54 10.73
CA ILE A 134 -0.38 5.52 10.26
C ILE A 134 -0.96 6.31 9.07
N GLY A 135 -1.61 5.60 8.15
CA GLY A 135 -2.29 6.23 7.01
C GLY A 135 -2.87 5.22 6.04
N LYS A 136 -3.79 5.69 5.22
CA LYS A 136 -4.47 4.91 4.17
C LYS A 136 -4.32 5.61 2.82
N THR A 137 -3.74 4.92 1.85
CA THR A 137 -3.82 5.32 0.44
C THR A 137 -5.10 4.76 -0.15
N PHE A 138 -5.97 5.59 -0.74
CA PHE A 138 -7.09 5.12 -1.55
C PHE A 138 -6.59 4.85 -2.97
N ILE A 139 -6.81 3.62 -3.44
CA ILE A 139 -6.28 3.13 -4.72
C ILE A 139 -7.41 2.68 -5.66
N GLY A 140 -7.20 2.80 -6.96
CA GLY A 140 -8.15 2.32 -7.96
C GLY A 140 -7.52 2.08 -9.33
N ASN A 141 -8.03 1.09 -10.03
CA ASN A 141 -7.77 0.81 -11.42
C ASN A 141 -9.12 0.76 -12.15
N VAL A 142 -9.47 1.88 -12.77
CA VAL A 142 -10.78 2.07 -13.42
C VAL A 142 -10.97 1.08 -14.57
N ASP A 143 -9.92 0.85 -15.37
CA ASP A 143 -9.98 -0.07 -16.51
C ASP A 143 -10.25 -1.52 -16.09
N LYS A 144 -9.73 -1.94 -14.93
CA LYS A 144 -9.97 -3.26 -14.35
C LYS A 144 -11.21 -3.31 -13.45
N GLY A 145 -11.83 -2.18 -13.13
CA GLY A 145 -12.95 -2.10 -12.18
C GLY A 145 -12.57 -2.47 -10.74
N VAL A 146 -11.28 -2.36 -10.36
CA VAL A 146 -10.78 -2.76 -9.04
C VAL A 146 -10.41 -1.52 -8.22
N PHE A 147 -10.94 -1.42 -7.01
CA PHE A 147 -10.75 -0.32 -6.08
C PHE A 147 -10.26 -0.85 -4.73
N GLY A 148 -9.80 0.04 -3.85
CA GLY A 148 -9.19 -0.46 -2.63
C GLY A 148 -8.51 0.56 -1.74
N GLY A 149 -7.66 0.03 -0.86
CA GLY A 149 -6.76 0.83 -0.06
C GLY A 149 -5.49 0.09 0.35
N VAL A 150 -4.40 0.83 0.52
CA VAL A 150 -3.18 0.36 1.19
C VAL A 150 -3.06 1.07 2.52
N TYR A 151 -3.06 0.31 3.60
CA TYR A 151 -3.07 0.79 4.97
C TYR A 151 -1.76 0.45 5.65
N TYR A 152 -1.23 1.38 6.41
CA TYR A 152 -0.05 1.18 7.26
C TYR A 152 -0.49 1.26 8.71
N PHE A 153 -0.15 0.24 9.49
CA PHE A 153 -0.42 0.15 10.92
C PHE A 153 0.87 0.06 11.73
N THR A 154 0.85 0.59 12.94
CA THR A 154 1.97 0.51 13.89
C THR A 154 2.22 -0.91 14.40
N SER A 155 1.24 -1.81 14.28
CA SER A 155 1.39 -3.22 14.66
C SER A 155 0.43 -4.13 13.92
N SER A 156 0.69 -5.45 13.95
CA SER A 156 -0.30 -6.44 13.53
C SER A 156 -1.54 -6.43 14.44
N SER A 157 -1.37 -6.19 15.74
CA SER A 157 -2.49 -6.16 16.69
C SER A 157 -3.48 -5.01 16.43
N THR A 158 -3.00 -3.84 16.04
CA THR A 158 -3.85 -2.67 15.69
C THR A 158 -4.54 -2.87 14.34
N LEU A 159 -3.86 -3.53 13.39
CA LEU A 159 -4.47 -3.98 12.15
C LEU A 159 -5.60 -4.99 12.41
N ASP A 160 -5.35 -6.02 13.23
CA ASP A 160 -6.36 -7.04 13.56
C ASP A 160 -7.57 -6.40 14.26
N ALA A 161 -7.34 -5.51 15.23
CA ALA A 161 -8.40 -4.75 15.89
C ALA A 161 -9.22 -3.90 14.90
N TYR A 162 -8.57 -3.31 13.88
CA TYR A 162 -9.29 -2.61 12.81
C TYR A 162 -10.18 -3.55 11.99
N LEU A 163 -9.69 -4.74 11.63
CA LEU A 163 -10.48 -5.75 10.91
C LEU A 163 -11.64 -6.32 11.74
N GLU A 164 -11.58 -6.23 13.07
CA GLU A 164 -12.68 -6.62 13.96
C GLU A 164 -13.67 -5.48 14.26
N SER A 165 -13.35 -4.25 13.84
CA SER A 165 -14.14 -3.06 14.13
C SER A 165 -15.46 -2.99 13.36
N GLU A 166 -16.46 -2.31 13.93
CA GLU A 166 -17.74 -2.04 13.26
C GLU A 166 -17.56 -1.19 12.00
N LEU A 167 -16.54 -0.33 11.96
CA LEU A 167 -16.19 0.44 10.76
C LEU A 167 -15.81 -0.50 9.61
N TRP A 168 -14.93 -1.46 9.83
CA TRP A 168 -14.54 -2.43 8.80
C TRP A 168 -15.71 -3.33 8.40
N LYS A 169 -16.45 -3.88 9.37
CA LYS A 169 -17.63 -4.71 9.08
C LYS A 169 -18.67 -3.97 8.25
N GLY A 170 -18.89 -2.69 8.54
CA GLY A 170 -19.79 -1.83 7.76
C GLY A 170 -19.32 -1.63 6.31
N ILE A 171 -18.01 -1.50 6.09
CA ILE A 171 -17.42 -1.38 4.74
C ILE A 171 -17.62 -2.68 3.95
N VAL A 172 -17.31 -3.83 4.55
CA VAL A 172 -17.43 -5.14 3.89
C VAL A 172 -18.88 -5.53 3.64
N ALA A 173 -19.81 -5.07 4.49
CA ALA A 173 -21.24 -5.31 4.33
C ALA A 173 -21.92 -4.36 3.32
N HIS A 174 -21.20 -3.39 2.74
CA HIS A 174 -21.80 -2.43 1.81
C HIS A 174 -22.29 -3.15 0.53
N PRO A 175 -23.58 -3.02 0.15
CA PRO A 175 -24.20 -3.87 -0.88
C PRO A 175 -23.57 -3.71 -2.28
N ASN A 176 -22.99 -2.55 -2.56
CA ASN A 176 -22.36 -2.24 -3.85
C ASN A 176 -20.83 -2.44 -3.87
N LEU A 177 -20.21 -2.80 -2.74
CA LEU A 177 -18.78 -3.12 -2.70
C LEU A 177 -18.67 -4.64 -2.54
N VAL A 178 -18.12 -5.31 -3.55
CA VAL A 178 -18.16 -6.78 -3.63
C VAL A 178 -16.77 -7.36 -3.87
N ASN A 179 -16.65 -8.68 -3.76
CA ASN A 179 -15.42 -9.42 -4.07
C ASN A 179 -14.20 -8.93 -3.28
N PHE A 180 -14.40 -8.60 -2.00
CA PHE A 180 -13.32 -8.15 -1.13
C PHE A 180 -12.20 -9.18 -1.06
N LYS A 181 -10.98 -8.71 -1.30
CA LYS A 181 -9.73 -9.41 -1.04
C LYS A 181 -8.90 -8.60 -0.07
N THR A 182 -8.43 -9.25 0.99
CA THR A 182 -7.55 -8.64 2.00
C THR A 182 -6.26 -9.43 2.11
N ASP A 183 -5.13 -8.76 1.95
CA ASP A 183 -3.82 -9.33 2.19
C ASP A 183 -3.09 -8.53 3.26
N THR A 184 -2.51 -9.24 4.24
CA THR A 184 -1.77 -8.67 5.36
C THR A 184 -0.30 -9.08 5.30
N TYR A 185 0.57 -8.12 5.59
CA TYR A 185 2.02 -8.29 5.50
C TYR A 185 2.73 -7.56 6.64
N GLY A 186 3.82 -8.14 7.12
CA GLY A 186 4.81 -7.42 7.91
C GLY A 186 5.73 -6.59 7.02
N ILE A 187 6.33 -5.55 7.59
CA ILE A 187 7.35 -4.74 6.93
C ILE A 187 8.74 -5.34 7.18
N ALA A 188 9.48 -5.60 6.10
CA ALA A 188 10.84 -6.14 6.22
C ALA A 188 11.81 -5.06 6.70
N PRO A 189 12.78 -5.39 7.60
CA PRO A 189 13.71 -4.41 8.17
C PRO A 189 14.46 -3.55 7.14
N LEU A 190 14.85 -4.16 6.04
CA LEU A 190 15.56 -3.49 4.94
C LEU A 190 14.77 -2.34 4.27
N SER A 191 13.47 -2.18 4.58
CA SER A 191 12.65 -1.05 4.11
C SER A 191 13.14 0.30 4.62
N VAL A 192 13.79 0.35 5.79
CA VAL A 192 14.35 1.61 6.33
C VAL A 192 15.49 2.18 5.48
N ILE A 193 16.04 1.38 4.57
CA ILE A 193 17.16 1.76 3.69
C ILE A 193 16.64 2.25 2.32
N SER A 194 15.40 1.92 1.92
CA SER A 194 14.89 2.18 0.57
C SER A 194 14.07 3.45 0.37
N ASN A 195 13.50 4.05 1.41
CA ASN A 195 13.04 5.46 1.41
C ASN A 195 12.50 5.83 2.81
N GLY A 196 13.00 5.15 3.83
CA GLY A 196 12.34 5.04 5.12
C GLY A 196 11.03 4.26 5.08
N VAL A 197 10.40 4.17 6.24
CA VAL A 197 9.08 3.56 6.45
C VAL A 197 8.16 4.60 7.09
N PRO A 198 6.88 4.68 6.69
CA PRO A 198 5.98 5.69 7.24
C PRO A 198 5.71 5.43 8.72
N ILE A 199 5.60 6.51 9.49
CA ILE A 199 5.28 6.52 10.92
C ILE A 199 4.26 7.62 11.24
N LEU A 200 3.69 7.56 12.45
CA LEU A 200 2.82 8.61 13.01
C LEU A 200 3.56 9.95 13.20
#